data_AF-C2E531-F1
#
_entry.id   AF-C2E531-F1
#
_cell.length_a   1.000
_cell.length_b   1.000
_cell.length_c   1.000
_cell.angle_alpha   90.00
_cell.angle_beta   90.00
_cell.angle_gamma   90.00
#
_symmetry.space_group_name_H-M   'P 1'
#
loop_
_entity.id
_entity.type
_entity.pdbx_description
1 polymer ?
#
loop_
_entity_poly.entity_id
_entity_poly.type
_entity_poly.pdbx_seq_one_letter_code
_entity_poly.pdbx_strand_id
1 'polypeptide(L)' 'MKQMVDICHKYHVLCKVIFENCYLTKEEIKKLAEIAKEIKPDFIKISTGFGPSGAKVEDIKLMKSIVGTT' A
#
# COMPACT_ATOMS: atom_id res chain seq x y z
N MET A 1 10.42 1.29 2.01
CA MET A 1 9.24 1.23 2.91
C MET A 1 9.67 1.19 4.38
N LYS A 2 10.39 0.16 4.84
CA LYS A 2 10.77 -0.05 6.25
C LYS A 2 11.31 1.20 6.98
N GLN A 3 12.34 1.84 6.45
CA GLN A 3 12.94 3.03 7.09
C GLN A 3 11.92 4.14 7.36
N MET A 4 10.97 4.38 6.46
CA MET A 4 9.94 5.41 6.65
C MET A 4 8.94 5.00 7.72
N VAL A 5 8.50 3.73 7.71
CA VAL A 5 7.58 3.19 8.72
C VAL A 5 8.24 3.25 10.11
N ASP A 6 9.49 2.79 10.23
CA ASP A 6 10.24 2.80 11.49
C ASP A 6 10.40 4.23 12.04
N ILE A 7 10.70 5.22 11.18
CA ILE A 7 10.81 6.63 11.59
C ILE A 7 9.44 7.20 12.00
N CYS A 8 8.39 6.96 11.22
CA CYS A 8 7.03 7.40 11.55
C CYS A 8 6.58 6.85 12.91
N HIS A 9 6.74 5.54 13.13
CA HIS A 9 6.38 4.87 14.38
C HIS A 9 7.23 5.35 15.56
N LYS A 10 8.53 5.60 15.37
CA LYS A 10 9.41 6.16 16.41
C LYS A 10 8.89 7.51 16.95
N TYR A 11 8.25 8.32 16.12
CA TYR A 11 7.69 9.61 16.49
C TYR A 11 6.16 9.59 16.63
N HIS A 12 5.54 8.41 16.72
CA HIS A 12 4.09 8.23 16.87
C HIS A 12 3.26 8.91 15.77
N VAL A 13 3.77 8.90 14.53
CA VAL A 13 3.10 9.41 13.33
C VAL A 13 2.63 8.23 12.48
N LEU A 14 1.41 8.33 11.93
CA LEU A 14 0.87 7.31 11.03
C LEU A 14 1.56 7.38 9.66
N CYS A 15 1.95 6.23 9.11
CA CYS A 15 2.56 6.09 7.80
C CYS A 15 1.56 5.48 6.80
N LYS A 16 1.26 6.23 5.73
CA LYS A 16 0.46 5.75 4.59
C LYS A 16 1.35 5.56 3.36
N VAL A 17 1.37 4.36 2.82
CA VAL A 17 2.14 4.03 1.60
C VAL A 17 1.23 4.02 0.39
N ILE A 18 1.57 4.78 -0.64
CA ILE A 18 0.85 4.81 -1.92
C ILE A 18 1.58 3.90 -2.91
N PHE A 19 0.87 2.95 -3.52
CA PHE A 19 1.46 2.02 -4.51
C PHE A 19 1.48 2.60 -5.93
N GLU A 20 0.52 3.46 -6.23
CA GLU A 20 0.27 3.99 -7.58
C GLU A 20 -0.04 2.90 -8.61
N ASN A 21 -1.09 2.13 -8.32
CA ASN A 21 -1.48 0.92 -9.06
C ASN A 21 -1.68 1.11 -10.57
N CYS A 22 -1.96 2.33 -11.03
CA CYS A 22 -2.14 2.61 -12.46
C CYS A 22 -0.88 2.34 -13.31
N TYR A 23 0.29 2.18 -12.69
CA TYR A 23 1.55 1.80 -13.35
C TYR A 23 1.99 0.35 -13.06
N LEU A 24 1.20 -0.40 -12.30
CA LEU A 24 1.60 -1.72 -11.80
C LEU A 24 0.72 -2.83 -12.39
N THR A 25 1.34 -3.97 -12.62
CA THR A 25 0.65 -5.22 -12.89
C THR A 25 0.01 -5.79 -11.62
N LYS A 26 -0.94 -6.72 -11.77
CA LYS A 26 -1.59 -7.39 -10.64
C LYS A 26 -0.58 -8.16 -9.77
N GLU A 27 0.44 -8.75 -10.38
CA GLU A 27 1.51 -9.46 -9.66
C GLU A 27 2.39 -8.50 -8.84
N GLU A 28 2.71 -7.32 -9.38
CA GLU A 28 3.44 -6.29 -8.63
C GLU A 28 2.62 -5.73 -7.47
N ILE A 29 1.31 -5.47 -7.68
CA ILE A 29 0.39 -5.04 -6.61
C ILE A 29 0.36 -6.10 -5.50
N LYS A 30 0.27 -7.39 -5.87
CA LYS A 30 0.31 -8.49 -4.92
C LYS A 30 1.61 -8.50 -4.14
N LYS A 31 2.75 -8.37 -4.82
CA LYS A 31 4.06 -8.38 -4.17
C LYS A 31 4.26 -7.19 -3.23
N LEU A 32 3.80 -5.99 -3.60
CA LEU A 32 3.83 -4.82 -2.73
C LEU A 32 2.91 -4.99 -1.51
N ALA A 33 1.75 -5.60 -1.67
CA ALA A 33 0.85 -5.90 -0.56
C ALA A 33 1.45 -6.92 0.41
N GLU A 34 2.15 -7.95 -0.08
CA GLU A 34 2.92 -8.89 0.77
C GLU A 34 4.02 -8.16 1.56
N ILE A 35 4.80 -7.30 0.89
CA ILE A 35 5.83 -6.48 1.54
C ILE A 35 5.21 -5.55 2.60
N ALA A 36 4.06 -4.92 2.30
CA ALA A 36 3.35 -4.08 3.25
C ALA A 36 2.83 -4.89 4.44
N LYS A 37 2.38 -6.12 4.25
CA LYS A 37 1.97 -7.02 5.35
C LYS A 37 3.11 -7.32 6.31
N GLU A 38 4.33 -7.50 5.79
CA GLU A 38 5.53 -7.74 6.60
C GLU A 38 5.98 -6.47 7.35
N ILE A 39 6.00 -5.33 6.66
CA ILE A 39 6.54 -4.06 7.17
C ILE A 39 5.54 -3.31 8.05
N LYS A 40 4.24 -3.52 7.85
CA LYS A 40 3.12 -2.94 8.60
C LYS A 40 3.08 -1.40 8.61
N PRO A 41 3.00 -0.72 7.45
CA PRO A 41 2.54 0.65 7.44
C PRO A 41 1.09 0.71 7.95
N ASP A 42 0.69 1.82 8.55
CA ASP A 42 -0.66 1.98 9.13
C ASP A 42 -1.75 1.95 8.05
N PHE A 43 -1.42 2.42 6.83
CA PHE A 43 -2.32 2.35 5.69
C PHE A 43 -1.56 2.07 4.39
N ILE A 44 -2.21 1.33 3.51
CA ILE A 44 -1.87 1.30 2.09
C ILE A 44 -2.91 2.09 1.29
N LYS A 45 -2.46 2.82 0.28
CA LYS A 45 -3.28 3.66 -0.60
C LYS A 45 -3.06 3.21 -2.04
N ILE A 46 -4.12 3.24 -2.83
CA ILE A 46 -4.04 2.87 -4.25
C ILE A 46 -3.26 3.89 -5.07
N SER A 47 -3.65 5.17 -5.03
CA SER A 47 -3.15 6.17 -5.97
C SER A 47 -2.91 7.53 -5.32
N THR A 48 -2.03 8.32 -5.92
CA THR A 48 -1.87 9.75 -5.60
C THR A 48 -3.06 10.56 -6.10
N GLY A 49 -3.62 10.18 -7.26
CA GLY A 49 -4.66 10.92 -7.98
C GLY A 49 -4.15 11.68 -9.20
N PHE A 50 -2.84 11.62 -9.48
CA PHE A 50 -2.21 12.28 -10.64
C PHE A 50 -1.87 11.33 -11.79
N GLY A 51 -2.04 10.01 -11.60
CA GLY A 51 -1.79 9.00 -12.62
C GLY A 51 -2.93 8.86 -13.64
N PRO A 52 -2.73 8.07 -14.71
CA PRO A 52 -3.69 7.89 -15.80
C PRO A 52 -5.02 7.22 -15.39
N SER A 53 -5.06 6.56 -14.24
CA SER A 53 -6.30 6.04 -13.67
C SER A 53 -6.28 6.06 -12.13
N GLY A 54 -7.47 6.12 -11.53
CA GLY A 54 -7.65 6.14 -10.08
C GLY A 54 -7.90 4.76 -9.48
N ALA A 55 -8.58 4.74 -8.33
CA ALA A 55 -8.84 3.51 -7.60
C ALA A 55 -9.83 2.59 -8.33
N LYS A 56 -9.46 1.31 -8.49
CA LYS A 56 -10.32 0.24 -8.99
C LYS A 56 -10.74 -0.67 -7.84
N VAL A 57 -12.02 -1.05 -7.81
CA VAL A 57 -12.58 -1.93 -6.74
C VAL A 57 -11.86 -3.27 -6.68
N GLU A 58 -11.45 -3.81 -7.83
CA GLU A 58 -10.68 -5.06 -7.92
C GLU A 58 -9.33 -4.96 -7.21
N ASP A 59 -8.62 -3.84 -7.38
CA ASP A 59 -7.32 -3.63 -6.74
C ASP A 59 -7.47 -3.45 -5.23
N ILE A 60 -8.54 -2.76 -4.79
CA ILE A 60 -8.88 -2.68 -3.35
C ILE A 60 -9.06 -4.09 -2.78
N LYS A 61 -9.86 -4.93 -3.44
CA LYS A 61 -10.13 -6.30 -3.00
C LYS A 61 -8.86 -7.15 -2.96
N LEU A 62 -8.02 -7.06 -3.99
CA LEU A 62 -6.74 -7.77 -4.06
C LEU A 62 -5.79 -7.33 -2.94
N MET A 63 -5.60 -6.03 -2.75
CA MET A 63 -4.75 -5.52 -1.68
C MET A 63 -5.27 -5.96 -0.31
N LYS A 64 -6.59 -5.85 -0.08
CA LYS A 64 -7.22 -6.21 1.20
C LYS A 64 -7.15 -7.70 1.52
N SER A 65 -7.28 -8.58 0.51
CA SER A 65 -7.20 -10.02 0.73
C SER A 65 -5.80 -10.47 1.17
N ILE A 66 -4.76 -9.72 0.81
CA ILE A 66 -3.37 -10.03 1.16
C ILE A 66 -3.03 -9.49 2.55
N VAL A 67 -3.26 -8.19 2.80
CA VAL A 67 -2.91 -7.57 4.09
C VAL A 67 -3.81 -8.00 5.23
N GLY A 68 -5.08 -8.33 4.96
CA GLY A 68 -6.04 -8.78 5.98
C GLY A 68 -6.66 -7.62 6.79
N THR A 69 -7.09 -7.92 8.02
CA THR A 69 -7.72 -6.95 8.95
C THR A 69 -6.73 -6.21 9.84
N THR A 70 -5.43 -6.32 9.54
CA THR A 70 -4.37 -5.67 10.30
C THR A 70 -4.34 -4.18 10.08
#